data_AF-A0A8R2QVF7-F1
#
_entry.id   AF-A0A8R2QVF7-F1
#
_cell.length_a   1.000
_cell.length_b   1.000
_cell.length_c   1.000
_cell.angle_alpha   90.00
_cell.angle_beta   90.00
_cell.angle_gamma   90.00
#
_symmetry.space_group_name_H-M   'P 1'
#
loop_
_entity.id
_entity.type
_entity.pdbx_description
1 polymer ?
#
loop_
_entity_poly.entity_id
_entity_poly.type
_entity_poly.pdbx_seq_one_letter_code
_entity_poly.pdbx_strand_id
1 'polypeptide(L)'
;MNHPAMNSATPAVPQVPLLDDDTIAFGEEDNANKQFVHPYIVFFHLVFRCSAIIVYILCGWFSDSFIASFVLVILLLSADFWTVKNISGRLLVGLRWWNYVDDNGKSHWVFEARQSRVNRNESRLFWMGLTLCPLVWSTFFIFCLFGLKFKWMLLVLIALTLTGANLYGYIKCKFGAKESLKSATTEFMKQQIFQNAPAFMFSQPTPPNAGNTGVV
;
A
#
# COMPACT_ATOMS: atom_id res chain seq x y z
N MET A 1 1.28 5.67 -59.97
CA MET A 1 1.70 4.30 -59.66
C MET A 1 2.92 4.37 -58.76
N ASN A 2 2.85 3.65 -57.65
CA ASN A 2 3.66 3.80 -56.44
C ASN A 2 5.04 3.11 -56.52
N HIS A 3 6.07 3.79 -56.01
CA HIS A 3 7.08 3.36 -55.01
C HIS A 3 8.51 3.84 -55.32
N PRO A 4 9.19 4.36 -54.30
CA PRO A 4 10.57 3.96 -54.03
C PRO A 4 10.63 3.30 -52.64
N ALA A 5 10.99 2.02 -52.58
CA ALA A 5 11.37 1.36 -51.34
C ALA A 5 12.85 1.68 -51.06
N MET A 6 13.11 2.60 -50.14
CA MET A 6 14.40 2.75 -49.49
C MET A 6 14.45 1.77 -48.33
N ASN A 7 15.17 0.67 -48.52
CA ASN A 7 15.46 -0.30 -47.47
C ASN A 7 16.67 0.21 -46.68
N SER A 8 16.44 0.98 -45.61
CA SER A 8 17.49 1.28 -44.63
C SER A 8 17.67 0.07 -43.73
N ALA A 9 18.73 -0.70 -43.99
CA ALA A 9 19.24 -1.70 -43.07
C ALA A 9 19.71 -0.99 -41.79
N THR A 10 18.87 -1.01 -40.76
CA THR A 10 19.33 -0.71 -39.40
C THR A 10 19.89 -2.02 -38.83
N PRO A 11 21.17 -2.08 -38.40
CA PRO A 11 21.71 -3.29 -37.80
C PRO A 11 20.93 -3.61 -36.52
N ALA A 12 20.53 -4.87 -36.37
CA ALA A 12 19.95 -5.39 -35.14
C ALA A 12 20.93 -5.18 -33.99
N VAL A 13 20.59 -4.31 -33.06
CA VAL A 13 21.31 -4.16 -31.79
C VAL A 13 21.05 -5.44 -30.98
N PRO A 14 22.08 -6.21 -30.61
CA PRO A 14 21.90 -7.33 -29.69
C PRO A 14 21.38 -6.78 -28.36
N GLN A 15 20.17 -7.16 -27.94
CA GLN A 15 19.72 -6.89 -26.57
C GLN A 15 20.48 -7.83 -25.62
N VAL A 16 21.52 -7.28 -25.01
CA VAL A 16 22.27 -7.88 -23.91
C VAL A 16 21.31 -8.08 -22.72
N PRO A 17 21.42 -9.17 -21.94
CA PRO A 17 20.63 -9.41 -20.74
C PRO A 17 20.56 -8.17 -19.85
N LEU A 18 19.34 -7.67 -19.62
CA LEU A 18 19.07 -6.56 -18.71
C LEU A 18 19.32 -7.06 -17.29
N LEU A 19 20.56 -6.85 -16.82
CA LEU A 19 20.97 -7.03 -15.43
C LEU A 19 20.12 -6.10 -14.55
N ASP A 20 19.49 -6.71 -13.55
CA ASP A 20 18.85 -6.13 -12.37
C ASP A 20 17.97 -4.88 -12.60
N ASP A 21 16.65 -5.08 -12.45
CA ASP A 21 15.62 -4.04 -12.22
C ASP A 21 15.80 -3.37 -10.83
N ASP A 22 17.04 -2.98 -10.54
CA ASP A 22 17.48 -2.11 -9.45
C ASP A 22 18.03 -0.79 -10.04
N THR A 23 17.73 -0.47 -11.30
CA THR A 23 18.04 0.85 -11.87
C THR A 23 17.21 1.89 -11.14
N ILE A 24 17.79 2.44 -10.08
CA ILE A 24 17.23 3.53 -9.31
C ILE A 24 17.06 4.70 -10.29
N ALA A 25 15.84 5.20 -10.44
CA ALA A 25 15.64 6.43 -11.20
C ALA A 25 16.48 7.52 -10.53
N PHE A 26 17.36 8.18 -11.30
CA PHE A 26 18.31 9.16 -10.78
C PHE A 26 17.59 10.19 -9.89
N GLY A 27 17.80 10.13 -8.57
CA GLY A 27 17.10 10.92 -7.54
C GLY A 27 16.22 10.13 -6.55
N GLU A 28 15.83 8.89 -6.84
CA GLU A 28 15.10 7.99 -5.90
C GLU A 28 16.07 7.35 -4.88
N GLU A 29 17.36 7.29 -5.21
CA GLU A 29 18.46 6.75 -4.40
C GLU A 29 18.74 7.60 -3.15
N ASP A 30 18.65 8.92 -3.30
CA ASP A 30 18.79 9.89 -2.20
C ASP A 30 17.66 9.79 -1.17
N ASN A 31 16.49 9.25 -1.56
CA ASN A 31 15.34 9.08 -0.68
C ASN A 31 15.34 7.72 0.01
N ALA A 32 15.90 6.68 -0.62
CA ALA A 32 16.00 5.34 -0.05
C ALA A 32 16.94 5.25 1.16
N ASN A 33 18.00 6.07 1.18
CA ASN A 33 18.96 6.12 2.30
C ASN A 33 18.56 7.04 3.46
N LYS A 34 17.49 7.82 3.32
CA LYS A 34 17.00 8.69 4.41
C LYS A 34 16.18 7.90 5.41
N GLN A 35 16.48 8.07 6.70
CA GLN A 35 15.71 7.44 7.78
C GLN A 35 14.22 7.86 7.76
N PHE A 36 13.94 9.09 7.29
CA PHE A 36 12.61 9.65 7.03
C PHE A 36 12.64 10.53 5.77
N VAL A 37 11.69 10.33 4.85
CA VAL A 37 11.48 11.14 3.63
C VAL A 37 10.51 12.30 3.92
N HIS A 38 9.54 12.08 4.81
CA HIS A 38 8.49 13.01 5.20
C HIS A 38 8.32 13.10 6.73
N PRO A 39 9.34 13.59 7.47
CA PRO A 39 9.33 13.61 8.94
C PRO A 39 8.16 14.42 9.53
N TYR A 40 7.78 15.53 8.90
CA TYR A 40 6.65 16.35 9.35
C TYR A 40 5.32 15.60 9.24
N ILE A 41 5.14 14.77 8.21
CA ILE A 41 3.89 14.02 8.00
C ILE A 41 3.74 12.95 9.07
N VAL A 42 4.82 12.24 9.39
CA VAL A 42 4.86 11.28 10.49
C VAL A 42 4.55 11.95 11.83
N PHE A 43 5.15 13.11 12.08
CA PHE A 43 4.88 13.88 13.30
C PHE A 43 3.40 14.26 13.41
N PHE A 44 2.83 14.91 12.38
CA PHE A 44 1.42 15.29 12.39
C PHE A 44 0.48 14.09 12.46
N HIS A 45 0.83 12.97 11.82
CA HIS A 45 0.08 11.71 11.91
C HIS A 45 -0.04 11.22 13.36
N LEU A 46 1.05 11.28 14.12
CA LEU A 46 1.05 10.88 15.53
C LEU A 46 0.32 11.90 16.41
N VAL A 47 0.53 13.20 16.18
CA VAL A 47 -0.13 14.27 16.94
C VAL A 47 -1.65 14.18 16.81
N PHE A 48 -2.20 14.04 15.60
CA PHE A 48 -3.64 13.96 15.40
C PHE A 48 -4.26 12.69 16.03
N ARG A 49 -3.54 11.56 15.99
CA ARG A 49 -3.97 10.33 16.67
C ARG A 49 -4.01 10.50 18.18
N CYS A 50 -2.99 11.13 18.76
CA CYS A 50 -2.89 11.34 20.19
C CYS A 50 -3.84 12.42 20.71
N SER A 51 -4.11 13.48 19.91
CA SER A 51 -4.91 14.61 20.37
C SER A 51 -6.34 14.22 20.74
N ALA A 52 -7.00 13.38 19.93
CA ALA A 52 -8.36 12.94 20.23
C ALA A 52 -8.43 12.12 21.53
N ILE A 53 -7.42 11.27 21.78
CA ILE A 53 -7.31 10.45 23.00
C ILE A 53 -7.05 11.32 24.22
N ILE A 54 -6.07 12.23 24.14
CA ILE A 54 -5.71 13.12 25.26
C ILE A 54 -6.90 13.99 25.63
N VAL A 55 -7.56 14.60 24.65
CA VAL A 55 -8.72 15.45 24.90
C VAL A 55 -9.88 14.65 25.47
N TYR A 56 -10.12 13.41 25.00
CA TYR A 56 -11.14 12.54 25.59
C TYR A 56 -10.88 12.27 27.08
N ILE A 57 -9.64 11.96 27.46
CA ILE A 57 -9.26 11.72 28.87
C ILE A 57 -9.40 13.01 29.69
N LEU A 58 -8.85 14.12 29.21
CA LEU A 58 -8.90 15.41 29.91
C LEU A 58 -10.33 15.90 30.10
N CYS A 59 -11.17 15.78 29.07
CA CYS A 59 -12.59 16.10 29.19
C CYS A 59 -13.31 15.21 30.21
N GLY A 60 -12.95 13.93 30.29
CA GLY A 60 -13.50 13.01 31.30
C GLY A 60 -13.09 13.34 32.74
N TRP A 61 -11.97 14.04 32.94
CA TRP A 61 -11.47 14.43 34.26
C TRP A 61 -11.81 15.85 34.68
N PHE A 62 -11.86 16.80 33.74
CA PHE A 62 -11.93 18.23 34.04
C PHE A 62 -13.19 18.94 33.53
N SER A 63 -14.07 18.27 32.76
CA SER A 63 -15.26 18.91 32.17
C SER A 63 -16.55 18.22 32.61
N ASP A 64 -17.45 18.99 33.22
CA ASP A 64 -18.82 18.56 33.51
C ASP A 64 -19.75 18.68 32.28
N SER A 65 -19.31 19.42 31.26
CA SER A 65 -20.10 19.70 30.04
C SER A 65 -19.91 18.60 28.99
N PHE A 66 -20.78 17.58 29.02
CA PHE A 66 -20.77 16.50 28.04
C PHE A 66 -20.86 16.98 26.58
N ILE A 67 -21.72 17.97 26.29
CA ILE A 67 -21.91 18.46 24.92
C ILE A 67 -20.63 19.09 24.35
N ALA A 68 -19.95 19.93 25.14
CA ALA A 68 -18.71 20.56 24.71
C ALA A 68 -17.61 19.52 24.45
N SER A 69 -17.45 18.56 25.37
CA SER A 69 -16.52 17.44 25.21
C SER A 69 -16.84 16.59 23.98
N PHE A 70 -18.12 16.32 23.73
CA PHE A 70 -18.59 15.56 22.58
C PHE A 70 -18.22 16.23 21.27
N VAL A 71 -18.54 17.52 21.11
CA VAL A 71 -18.24 18.29 19.90
C VAL A 71 -16.73 18.34 19.65
N LEU A 72 -15.95 18.63 20.70
CA LEU A 72 -14.50 18.76 20.58
C LEU A 72 -13.84 17.42 20.16
N VAL A 73 -14.22 16.32 20.81
CA VAL A 73 -13.66 14.99 20.49
C VAL A 73 -14.06 14.55 19.09
N ILE A 74 -15.30 14.78 18.67
CA ILE A 74 -15.74 14.44 17.31
C ILE A 74 -14.99 15.25 16.25
N LEU A 75 -14.76 16.54 16.48
CA LEU A 75 -14.00 17.37 15.55
C LEU A 75 -12.58 16.82 15.39
N LEU A 76 -11.92 16.46 16.50
CA LEU A 76 -10.59 15.86 16.47
C LEU A 76 -10.57 14.49 15.79
N LEU A 77 -11.55 13.63 16.06
CA LEU A 77 -11.70 12.34 15.39
C LEU A 77 -11.94 12.48 13.89
N SER A 78 -12.67 13.51 13.47
CA SER A 78 -12.94 13.79 12.06
C SER A 78 -11.68 14.29 11.35
N ALA A 79 -10.91 15.16 12.01
CA ALA A 79 -9.60 15.60 11.52
C ALA A 79 -8.60 14.44 11.44
N ASP A 80 -8.50 13.59 12.47
CA ASP A 80 -7.69 12.36 12.43
C ASP A 80 -8.13 11.44 11.28
N PHE A 81 -9.43 11.17 11.18
CA PHE A 81 -9.98 10.33 10.12
C PHE A 81 -9.58 10.85 8.73
N TRP A 82 -9.77 12.15 8.48
CA TRP A 82 -9.47 12.77 7.19
C TRP A 82 -7.97 12.80 6.89
N THR A 83 -7.13 13.13 7.87
CA THR A 83 -5.67 13.19 7.70
C THR A 83 -5.07 11.82 7.45
N VAL A 84 -5.53 10.78 8.16
CA VAL A 84 -5.12 9.39 7.93
C VAL A 84 -5.54 8.97 6.52
N LYS A 85 -6.81 9.20 6.17
CA LYS A 85 -7.41 8.83 4.88
C LYS A 85 -6.72 9.48 3.67
N ASN A 86 -6.53 10.80 3.72
CA ASN A 86 -6.22 11.60 2.53
C ASN A 86 -4.75 12.02 2.43
N ILE A 87 -4.05 12.17 3.56
CA ILE A 87 -2.66 12.63 3.59
C ILE A 87 -1.75 11.46 3.91
N SER A 88 -1.87 10.90 5.11
CA SER A 88 -0.91 9.94 5.64
C SER A 88 -0.91 8.64 4.84
N GLY A 89 -2.09 8.11 4.48
CA GLY A 89 -2.17 6.91 3.67
C GLY A 89 -1.54 7.06 2.28
N ARG A 90 -1.67 8.23 1.66
CA ARG A 90 -1.11 8.48 0.33
C ARG A 90 0.41 8.67 0.38
N LEU A 91 0.90 9.39 1.38
CA LEU A 91 2.31 9.82 1.45
C LEU A 91 3.20 8.83 2.19
N LEU A 92 2.72 8.21 3.29
CA LEU A 92 3.53 7.31 4.11
C LEU A 92 3.49 5.85 3.66
N VAL A 93 2.43 5.44 2.95
CA VAL A 93 2.27 4.04 2.48
C VAL A 93 1.85 3.91 1.02
N GLY A 94 1.58 5.01 0.31
CA GLY A 94 1.19 4.95 -1.10
C GLY A 94 -0.15 4.25 -1.35
N LEU A 95 -1.04 4.20 -0.35
CA LEU A 95 -2.32 3.51 -0.44
C LEU A 95 -3.49 4.49 -0.52
N ARG A 96 -4.52 4.14 -1.27
CA ARG A 96 -5.73 4.95 -1.41
C ARG A 96 -6.97 4.07 -1.50
N TRP A 97 -8.00 4.45 -0.75
CA TRP A 97 -9.32 3.81 -0.85
C TRP A 97 -10.43 4.85 -0.89
N TRP A 98 -11.41 4.62 -1.76
CA TRP A 98 -12.56 5.49 -1.95
C TRP A 98 -13.77 4.68 -2.41
N ASN A 99 -14.93 5.30 -2.33
CA ASN A 99 -16.19 4.75 -2.78
C ASN A 99 -16.83 5.73 -3.76
N TYR A 100 -17.42 5.21 -4.83
CA TYR A 100 -18.32 5.96 -5.69
C TYR A 100 -19.59 5.16 -5.92
N VAL A 101 -20.67 5.88 -6.21
CA VAL A 101 -21.98 5.32 -6.52
C VAL A 101 -22.19 5.49 -8.01
N ASP A 102 -22.55 4.41 -8.71
CA ASP A 102 -22.87 4.47 -10.13
C ASP A 102 -24.31 4.99 -10.38
N ASP A 103 -24.67 5.18 -11.65
CA ASP A 103 -26.01 5.66 -12.05
C ASP A 103 -27.13 4.72 -11.63
N ASN A 104 -26.82 3.45 -11.32
CA ASN A 104 -27.76 2.44 -10.83
C ASN A 104 -27.85 2.44 -9.29
N GLY A 105 -27.18 3.36 -8.59
CA GLY A 105 -27.15 3.43 -7.14
C GLY A 105 -26.25 2.40 -6.46
N LYS A 106 -25.43 1.65 -7.21
CA LYS A 106 -24.55 0.61 -6.68
C LYS A 106 -23.22 1.22 -6.21
N SER A 107 -22.84 0.91 -4.98
CA SER A 107 -21.58 1.33 -4.38
C SER A 107 -20.40 0.49 -4.88
N HIS A 108 -19.41 1.14 -5.48
CA HIS A 108 -18.15 0.55 -5.91
C HIS A 108 -17.00 1.02 -5.02
N TRP A 109 -16.28 0.07 -4.43
CA TRP A 109 -15.14 0.34 -3.56
C TRP A 109 -13.84 0.12 -4.33
N VAL A 110 -13.03 1.16 -4.44
CA VAL A 110 -11.76 1.14 -5.17
C VAL A 110 -10.61 1.19 -4.17
N PHE A 111 -9.69 0.23 -4.30
CA PHE A 111 -8.51 0.09 -3.45
C PHE A 111 -7.26 0.09 -4.31
N GLU A 112 -6.41 1.09 -4.12
CA GLU A 112 -5.21 1.33 -4.91
C GLU A 112 -3.96 1.28 -4.03
N ALA A 113 -2.87 0.80 -4.64
CA ALA A 113 -1.55 0.80 -4.03
C ALA A 113 -0.52 1.21 -5.09
N ARG A 114 0.31 2.19 -4.76
CA ARG A 114 1.41 2.64 -5.62
C ARG A 114 2.59 1.70 -5.45
N GLN A 115 3.26 1.36 -6.56
CA GLN A 115 4.46 0.51 -6.57
C GLN A 115 5.77 1.29 -6.27
N SER A 116 5.70 2.58 -5.96
CA SER A 116 6.88 3.40 -5.64
C SER A 116 7.55 2.93 -4.34
N ARG A 117 8.88 3.08 -4.23
CA ARG A 117 9.62 2.72 -3.01
C ARG A 117 9.15 3.58 -1.83
N VAL A 118 8.34 2.98 -0.94
CA VAL A 118 7.89 3.60 0.31
C VAL A 118 8.97 3.45 1.37
N ASN A 119 9.25 4.51 2.14
CA ASN A 119 10.17 4.41 3.27
C ASN A 119 9.64 3.41 4.33
N ARG A 120 10.47 2.41 4.67
CA ARG A 120 10.13 1.32 5.59
C ARG A 120 9.77 1.82 7.00
N ASN A 121 10.47 2.84 7.49
CA ASN A 121 10.25 3.37 8.84
C ASN A 121 8.91 4.10 8.92
N GLU A 122 8.61 4.92 7.92
CA GLU A 122 7.36 5.68 7.82
C GLU A 122 6.15 4.78 7.68
N SER A 123 6.28 3.76 6.82
CA SER A 123 5.27 2.71 6.67
C SER A 123 5.04 1.98 7.99
N ARG A 124 6.11 1.60 8.71
CA ARG A 124 5.98 0.95 10.02
C ARG A 124 5.23 1.81 11.03
N LEU A 125 5.57 3.10 11.14
CA LEU A 125 4.89 4.03 12.05
C LEU A 125 3.43 4.25 11.67
N PHE A 126 3.13 4.37 10.38
CA PHE A 126 1.76 4.46 9.89
C PHE A 126 0.94 3.23 10.30
N TRP A 127 1.45 2.01 10.03
CA TRP A 127 0.75 0.77 10.39
C TRP A 127 0.61 0.58 11.89
N MET A 128 1.66 0.90 12.67
CA MET A 128 1.60 0.88 14.13
C MET A 128 0.52 1.84 14.65
N GLY A 129 0.52 3.08 14.18
CA GLY A 129 -0.50 4.05 14.52
C GLY A 129 -1.89 3.53 14.17
N LEU A 130 -2.08 3.12 12.91
CA LEU A 130 -3.34 2.63 12.33
C LEU A 130 -3.95 1.49 13.14
N THR A 131 -3.14 0.55 13.61
CA THR A 131 -3.58 -0.58 14.42
C THR A 131 -3.73 -0.24 15.91
N LEU A 132 -2.84 0.57 16.48
CA LEU A 132 -2.84 0.85 17.92
C LEU A 132 -4.04 1.71 18.35
N CYS A 133 -4.42 2.71 17.54
CA CYS A 133 -5.53 3.61 17.91
C CYS A 133 -6.87 2.89 18.14
N PRO A 134 -7.38 2.03 17.22
CA PRO A 134 -8.62 1.29 17.49
C PRO A 134 -8.49 0.34 18.69
N LEU A 135 -7.29 -0.21 18.98
CA LEU A 135 -7.07 -1.00 20.20
C LEU A 135 -7.24 -0.15 21.47
N VAL A 136 -6.65 1.06 21.50
CA VAL A 136 -6.81 2.00 22.63
C VAL A 136 -8.28 2.38 22.82
N TRP A 137 -9.00 2.71 21.74
CA TRP A 137 -10.43 2.99 21.81
C TRP A 137 -11.24 1.77 22.26
N SER A 138 -10.83 0.56 21.89
CA SER A 138 -11.48 -0.67 22.34
C SER A 138 -11.31 -0.87 23.85
N THR A 139 -10.14 -0.54 24.40
CA THR A 139 -9.93 -0.52 25.86
C THR A 139 -10.85 0.47 26.55
N PHE A 140 -11.01 1.69 26.02
CA PHE A 140 -11.98 2.66 26.58
C PHE A 140 -13.43 2.19 26.46
N PHE A 141 -13.77 1.46 25.40
CA PHE A 141 -15.10 0.88 25.23
C PHE A 141 -15.40 -0.10 26.36
N ILE A 142 -14.45 -1.00 26.65
CA ILE A 142 -14.56 -1.98 27.75
C ILE A 142 -14.73 -1.26 29.09
N PHE A 143 -13.93 -0.21 29.36
CA PHE A 143 -14.09 0.58 30.59
C PHE A 143 -15.45 1.29 30.69
N CYS A 144 -15.94 1.87 29.59
CA CYS A 144 -17.26 2.51 29.56
C CYS A 144 -18.40 1.51 29.72
N LEU A 145 -18.23 0.29 29.19
CA LEU A 145 -19.21 -0.79 29.28
C LEU A 145 -19.37 -1.25 30.72
N PHE A 146 -18.26 -1.55 31.42
CA PHE A 146 -18.32 -1.93 32.84
C PHE A 146 -18.68 -0.77 33.77
N GLY A 147 -18.32 0.46 33.40
CA GLY A 147 -18.70 1.67 34.13
C GLY A 147 -20.11 2.18 33.84
N LEU A 148 -20.87 1.54 32.94
CA LEU A 148 -22.22 1.93 32.49
C LEU A 148 -22.35 3.41 32.08
N LYS A 149 -21.28 3.99 31.53
CA LYS A 149 -21.25 5.40 31.09
C LYS A 149 -21.75 5.56 29.65
N PHE A 150 -23.04 5.34 29.42
CA PHE A 150 -23.65 5.30 28.08
C PHE A 150 -23.35 6.53 27.20
N LYS A 151 -23.35 7.74 27.77
CA LYS A 151 -23.03 8.98 27.05
C LYS A 151 -21.60 8.95 26.48
N TRP A 152 -20.63 8.54 27.29
CA TRP A 152 -19.23 8.43 26.88
C TRP A 152 -18.98 7.23 25.96
N MET A 153 -19.75 6.15 26.13
CA MET A 153 -19.71 4.98 25.26
C MET A 153 -20.08 5.34 23.81
N LEU A 154 -21.03 6.25 23.59
CA LEU A 154 -21.38 6.73 22.26
C LEU A 154 -20.18 7.36 21.53
N LEU A 155 -19.39 8.19 22.21
CA LEU A 155 -18.17 8.77 21.64
C LEU A 155 -17.17 7.69 21.24
N VAL A 156 -16.98 6.70 22.11
CA VAL A 156 -16.05 5.60 21.84
C VAL A 156 -16.50 4.78 20.63
N LEU A 157 -17.81 4.52 20.46
CA LEU A 157 -18.35 3.82 19.30
C LEU A 157 -18.09 4.59 17.99
N ILE A 158 -18.24 5.91 18.00
CA ILE A 158 -17.91 6.76 16.84
C ILE A 158 -16.41 6.67 16.53
N ALA A 159 -15.56 6.76 17.55
CA ALA A 159 -14.12 6.64 17.39
C ALA A 159 -13.70 5.29 16.81
N LEU A 160 -14.26 4.19 17.32
CA LEU A 160 -14.05 2.84 16.80
C LEU A 160 -14.51 2.70 15.35
N THR A 161 -15.64 3.30 14.99
CA THR A 161 -16.15 3.26 13.62
C THR A 161 -15.21 3.99 12.66
N LEU A 162 -14.78 5.21 12.99
CA LEU A 162 -13.89 6.00 12.13
C LEU A 162 -12.50 5.37 12.01
N THR A 163 -11.90 4.97 13.14
CA THR A 163 -10.58 4.33 13.14
C THR A 163 -10.62 2.95 12.50
N GLY A 164 -11.69 2.19 12.71
CA GLY A 164 -11.96 0.89 12.11
C GLY A 164 -12.16 0.97 10.59
N ALA A 165 -12.90 1.96 10.10
CA ALA A 165 -13.08 2.18 8.65
C ALA A 165 -11.75 2.46 7.95
N ASN A 166 -10.88 3.29 8.56
CA ASN A 166 -9.53 3.51 8.06
C ASN A 166 -8.71 2.22 8.07
N LEU A 167 -8.67 1.49 9.20
CA LEU A 167 -7.93 0.23 9.30
C LEU A 167 -8.39 -0.78 8.24
N TYR A 168 -9.70 -0.99 8.10
CA TYR A 168 -10.27 -1.90 7.10
C TYR A 168 -9.91 -1.50 5.67
N GLY A 169 -10.06 -0.22 5.33
CA GLY A 169 -9.77 0.28 3.99
C GLY A 169 -8.32 0.06 3.58
N TYR A 170 -7.37 0.36 4.47
CA TYR A 170 -5.95 0.15 4.18
C TYR A 170 -5.55 -1.32 4.17
N ILE A 171 -6.15 -2.15 5.02
CA ILE A 171 -5.95 -3.61 4.97
C ILE A 171 -6.36 -4.15 3.60
N LYS A 172 -7.52 -3.73 3.07
CA LYS A 172 -7.98 -4.10 1.73
C LYS A 172 -7.02 -3.63 0.63
N CYS A 173 -6.52 -2.40 0.70
CA CYS A 173 -5.47 -1.91 -0.20
C CYS A 173 -4.22 -2.81 -0.18
N LYS A 174 -3.73 -3.16 1.02
CA LYS A 174 -2.51 -3.95 1.20
C LYS A 174 -2.67 -5.38 0.67
N PHE A 175 -3.81 -6.02 0.94
CA PHE A 175 -4.07 -7.37 0.42
C PHE A 175 -4.27 -7.38 -1.09
N GLY A 176 -5.03 -6.42 -1.63
CA GLY A 176 -5.20 -6.28 -3.08
C GLY A 176 -3.87 -6.10 -3.81
N ALA A 177 -2.98 -5.25 -3.27
CA ALA A 177 -1.65 -5.03 -3.82
C ALA A 177 -0.81 -6.32 -3.88
N LYS A 178 -0.86 -7.14 -2.82
CA LYS A 178 -0.12 -8.41 -2.74
C LYS A 178 -0.61 -9.42 -3.77
N GLU A 179 -1.93 -9.55 -3.93
CA GLU A 179 -2.51 -10.47 -4.91
C GLU A 179 -2.17 -10.05 -6.34
N SER A 180 -2.25 -8.75 -6.66
CA SER A 180 -1.87 -8.22 -7.97
C SER A 180 -0.39 -8.43 -8.30
N LEU A 181 0.51 -8.27 -7.32
CA LEU A 181 1.94 -8.55 -7.51
C LEU A 181 2.18 -10.05 -7.75
N LYS A 182 1.55 -10.91 -6.95
CA LYS A 182 1.71 -12.37 -7.06
C LYS A 182 1.23 -12.90 -8.41
N SER A 183 0.11 -12.41 -8.92
CA SER A 183 -0.40 -12.80 -10.24
C SER A 183 0.51 -12.30 -11.36
N ALA A 184 0.97 -11.06 -11.32
CA ALA A 184 1.90 -10.51 -12.31
C ALA A 184 3.22 -11.30 -12.38
N THR A 185 3.83 -11.64 -11.24
CA THR A 185 5.04 -12.48 -11.18
C THR A 185 4.79 -13.89 -11.71
N THR A 186 3.62 -14.48 -11.40
CA THR A 186 3.26 -15.81 -11.89
C THR A 186 3.10 -15.83 -13.41
N GLU A 187 2.46 -14.83 -14.00
CA GLU A 187 2.31 -14.72 -15.44
C GLU A 187 3.65 -14.46 -16.15
N PHE A 188 4.52 -13.62 -15.58
CA PHE A 188 5.87 -13.41 -16.10
C PHE A 188 6.71 -14.70 -16.06
N MET A 189 6.69 -15.43 -14.94
CA MET A 189 7.41 -16.70 -14.80
C MET A 189 6.88 -17.75 -15.79
N LYS A 190 5.55 -17.85 -15.96
CA LYS A 190 4.95 -18.71 -16.99
C LYS A 190 5.43 -18.31 -18.38
N GLN A 191 5.44 -17.02 -18.71
CA GLN A 191 5.88 -16.52 -19.99
C GLN A 191 7.36 -16.86 -20.25
N GLN A 192 8.23 -16.71 -19.26
CA GLN A 192 9.63 -17.14 -19.38
C GLN A 192 9.77 -18.66 -19.57
N ILE A 193 9.01 -19.48 -18.85
CA ILE A 193 9.04 -20.94 -19.01
C ILE A 193 8.56 -21.35 -20.41
N PHE A 194 7.46 -20.77 -20.91
CA PHE A 194 6.95 -21.04 -22.26
C PHE A 194 7.91 -20.56 -23.36
N GLN A 195 8.56 -19.41 -23.18
CA GLN A 195 9.56 -18.91 -24.13
C GLN A 195 10.83 -19.76 -24.17
N ASN A 196 11.24 -20.36 -23.03
CA ASN A 196 12.40 -21.25 -22.94
C ASN A 196 12.06 -22.72 -23.18
N ALA A 197 10.79 -23.10 -23.24
CA ALA A 197 10.33 -24.46 -23.52
C ALA A 197 10.85 -25.07 -24.85
N PRO A 198 10.90 -24.35 -25.99
CA PRO A 198 11.49 -24.92 -27.22
C PRO A 198 12.98 -25.25 -27.06
N ALA A 199 13.74 -24.47 -26.28
CA ALA A 199 15.16 -24.79 -26.01
C ALA A 199 15.33 -26.09 -25.21
N PHE A 200 14.38 -26.43 -24.33
CA PHE A 200 14.38 -27.69 -23.59
C PHE A 200 13.84 -28.87 -24.41
N MET A 201 12.80 -28.66 -25.24
CA MET A 201 12.15 -29.73 -26.01
C MET A 201 12.92 -30.14 -27.29
N PHE A 202 13.77 -29.27 -27.84
CA PHE A 202 14.52 -29.54 -29.09
C PHE A 202 16.01 -29.89 -28.88
N SER A 203 16.40 -30.34 -27.68
CA SER A 203 17.70 -31.00 -27.51
C SER A 203 17.69 -32.36 -28.21
N GLN A 204 18.04 -32.38 -29.51
CA GLN A 204 18.27 -33.62 -30.23
C GLN A 204 19.50 -34.33 -29.65
N PRO A 205 19.46 -35.66 -29.42
CA PRO A 205 20.67 -36.42 -29.12
C PRO A 205 21.61 -36.37 -30.33
N THR A 206 22.85 -35.95 -30.11
CA THR A 206 23.90 -35.93 -31.14
C THR A 206 24.07 -37.31 -31.77
N PRO A 207 24.04 -37.46 -33.11
CA PRO A 207 24.27 -38.74 -33.76
C PRO A 207 25.72 -39.22 -33.55
N PRO A 208 25.96 -40.55 -33.46
CA PRO A 208 27.30 -41.08 -33.22
C PRO A 208 28.22 -40.85 -34.43
N ASN A 209 29.38 -40.26 -34.15
CA ASN A 209 30.42 -39.97 -35.14
C ASN A 209 31.12 -41.29 -35.52
N ALA A 210 30.73 -41.91 -36.63
CA ALA A 210 31.48 -43.03 -37.21
C ALA A 210 32.73 -42.47 -37.90
N GLY A 211 33.88 -42.60 -37.22
CA GLY A 211 35.17 -42.13 -37.70
C GLY A 211 35.58 -42.79 -39.01
N ASN A 212 36.02 -41.97 -39.97
CA ASN A 212 36.73 -42.44 -41.16
C ASN A 212 38.04 -43.12 -40.73
N THR A 213 38.07 -44.45 -40.79
CA THR A 213 39.32 -45.22 -40.81
C THR A 213 39.99 -45.00 -42.16
N GLY A 214 40.97 -44.08 -42.18
CA GLY A 214 41.89 -43.95 -43.30
C GLY A 214 42.69 -45.25 -43.47
N VAL A 215 42.62 -45.84 -44.66
CA VAL A 215 43.49 -46.94 -45.09
C VAL A 215 43.87 -46.72 -46.55
N VAL A 216 45.16 -46.39 -46.70
CA VAL A 216 46.10 -46.47 -47.85
C VAL A 216 45.74 -45.78 -49.16
#